data_AF-A0A066UJU8-F1
#
_entry.id   AF-A0A066UJU8-F1
#
_cell.length_a   1.000
_cell.length_b   1.000
_cell.length_c   1.000
_cell.angle_alpha   90.00
_cell.angle_beta   90.00
_cell.angle_gamma   90.00
#
_symmetry.space_group_name_H-M   'P 1'
#
loop_
_entity.id
_entity.type
_entity.pdbx_description
1 polymer ?
#
loop_
_entity_poly.entity_id
_entity_poly.type
_entity_poly.pdbx_seq_one_letter_code
_entity_poly.pdbx_strand_id
1 'polypeptide(L)'
;MNNQDFGFRTIISEHPDGSFTIHSEDDYLDNYLAALEVKKSGDLHKAAQMLKISCEPPSIYKGHYAELLRIFRALNKQDLKNGCYQNVIDRVNLALRYDDEMITELCRHWGSVHGKTYEKSYFAGESNILISDIKSLLKASTAINDEANIKKANDLIAN
;
A
#
# COMPACT_ATOMS: atom_id res chain seq x y z
N MET A 1 1.27 -15.23 31.20
CA MET A 1 2.20 -15.78 30.19
C MET A 1 2.91 -14.60 29.56
N ASN A 2 4.22 -14.53 29.72
CA ASN A 2 5.03 -13.42 29.22
C ASN A 2 5.20 -13.57 27.71
N ASN A 3 4.74 -12.59 26.95
CA ASN A 3 5.07 -12.46 25.52
C ASN A 3 6.58 -12.16 25.41
N GLN A 4 7.39 -13.20 25.25
CA GLN A 4 8.80 -13.05 24.91
C GLN A 4 8.92 -12.49 23.50
N ASP A 5 9.53 -11.31 23.43
CA ASP A 5 9.93 -10.61 22.22
C ASP A 5 10.98 -11.43 21.47
N PHE A 6 10.52 -12.18 20.47
CA PHE A 6 11.38 -12.69 19.42
C PHE A 6 11.44 -11.58 18.39
N GLY A 7 12.60 -10.98 18.16
CA GLY A 7 12.76 -9.99 17.10
C GLY A 7 12.18 -10.52 15.80
N PHE A 8 11.45 -9.66 15.09
CA PHE A 8 10.97 -9.90 13.73
C PHE A 8 10.06 -11.16 13.60
N ARG A 9 8.83 -11.00 14.11
CA ARG A 9 7.84 -12.05 14.39
C ARG A 9 6.97 -12.37 13.18
N THR A 10 6.94 -13.66 12.83
CA THR A 10 5.90 -14.39 12.10
C THR A 10 4.52 -13.71 12.11
N ILE A 11 3.95 -13.48 10.93
CA ILE A 11 2.59 -12.95 10.76
C ILE A 11 1.62 -14.12 10.58
N ILE A 12 0.55 -14.11 11.36
CA ILE A 12 -0.54 -15.08 11.29
C ILE A 12 -1.77 -14.37 10.71
N SER A 13 -2.19 -14.76 9.52
CA SER A 13 -3.43 -14.28 8.89
C SER A 13 -4.53 -15.32 9.08
N GLU A 14 -5.65 -14.93 9.68
CA GLU A 14 -6.86 -15.77 9.82
C GLU A 14 -7.80 -15.56 8.63
N HIS A 15 -8.27 -16.65 8.04
CA HIS A 15 -9.19 -16.64 6.91
C HIS A 15 -10.65 -16.81 7.36
N PRO A 16 -11.64 -16.39 6.55
CA PRO A 16 -13.06 -16.52 6.89
C PRO A 16 -13.54 -17.96 7.15
N ASP A 17 -12.80 -18.96 6.68
CA ASP A 17 -13.05 -20.39 6.89
C ASP A 17 -12.42 -20.94 8.18
N GLY A 18 -11.77 -20.08 8.98
CA GLY A 18 -11.08 -20.45 10.21
C GLY A 18 -9.70 -21.07 9.99
N SER A 19 -9.19 -21.09 8.76
CA SER A 19 -7.80 -21.49 8.48
C SER A 19 -6.83 -20.34 8.78
N PHE A 20 -5.59 -20.68 9.09
CA PHE A 20 -4.52 -19.70 9.33
C PHE A 20 -3.42 -19.86 8.30
N THR A 21 -2.87 -18.75 7.80
CA THR A 21 -1.61 -18.76 7.07
C THR A 21 -0.54 -18.10 7.93
N ILE A 22 0.58 -18.81 8.06
CA ILE A 22 1.75 -18.38 8.80
C ILE A 22 2.77 -17.95 7.77
N HIS A 23 3.14 -16.68 7.77
CA HIS A 23 4.21 -16.15 6.93
C HIS A 23 5.41 -15.80 7.79
N SER A 24 6.55 -16.42 7.48
CA SER A 24 7.85 -15.99 7.99
C SER A 24 8.34 -14.74 7.24
N GLU A 25 9.32 -14.03 7.78
CA GLU A 25 9.91 -12.90 7.07
C GLU A 25 10.60 -13.32 5.76
N ASP A 26 11.21 -14.51 5.77
CA ASP A 26 11.81 -15.11 4.58
C ASP A 26 10.76 -15.33 3.49
N ASP A 27 9.53 -15.75 3.85
CA ASP A 27 8.43 -15.90 2.90
C ASP A 27 8.03 -14.55 2.26
N TYR A 28 8.06 -13.46 3.03
CA TYR A 28 7.76 -12.13 2.50
C TYR A 28 8.87 -11.62 1.59
N LEU A 29 10.13 -11.87 1.94
CA LEU A 29 11.28 -11.51 1.12
C LEU A 29 11.29 -12.29 -0.19
N ASP A 30 11.09 -13.60 -0.14
CA ASP A 30 11.05 -14.46 -1.33
C ASP A 30 9.90 -14.07 -2.25
N ASN A 31 8.70 -13.83 -1.69
CA ASN A 31 7.56 -13.34 -2.45
C ASN A 31 7.83 -11.96 -3.08
N TYR A 32 8.50 -11.05 -2.36
CA TYR A 32 8.89 -9.75 -2.90
C TYR A 32 9.85 -9.90 -4.09
N LEU A 33 10.90 -10.69 -3.94
CA LEU A 33 11.87 -10.95 -5.01
C LEU A 33 11.19 -11.60 -6.22
N ALA A 34 10.33 -12.59 -6.00
CA ALA A 34 9.55 -13.21 -7.06
C ALA A 34 8.60 -12.22 -7.75
N ALA A 35 7.96 -11.32 -7.00
CA ALA A 35 7.11 -10.27 -7.57
C ALA A 35 7.90 -9.29 -8.45
N LEU A 36 9.15 -8.98 -8.08
CA LEU A 36 10.03 -8.16 -8.91
C LEU A 36 10.41 -8.86 -10.22
N GLU A 37 10.65 -10.17 -10.22
CA GLU A 37 10.89 -10.92 -11.46
C GLU A 37 9.65 -10.96 -12.36
N VAL A 38 8.46 -11.16 -11.79
CA VAL A 38 7.18 -11.09 -12.53
C VAL A 38 6.94 -9.69 -13.11
N LYS A 39 7.28 -8.63 -12.37
CA LYS A 39 7.24 -7.25 -12.86
C LYS A 39 8.20 -7.06 -14.03
N LYS A 40 9.42 -7.60 -13.96
CA LYS A 40 10.41 -7.55 -15.06
C LYS A 40 9.92 -8.27 -16.32
N SER A 41 9.17 -9.37 -16.17
CA SER A 41 8.54 -10.07 -17.30
C SER A 41 7.33 -9.34 -17.89
N GLY A 42 6.90 -8.21 -17.31
CA GLY A 42 5.84 -7.34 -17.83
C GLY A 42 4.44 -7.61 -17.29
N ASP A 43 4.25 -8.63 -16.44
CA ASP A 43 2.95 -8.94 -15.84
C ASP A 43 2.73 -8.11 -14.57
N LEU A 44 2.39 -6.83 -14.78
CA LEU A 44 2.16 -5.87 -13.72
C LEU A 44 1.00 -6.24 -12.79
N HIS A 45 -0.04 -6.91 -13.32
CA HIS A 45 -1.19 -7.30 -12.52
C HIS A 45 -0.82 -8.41 -11.53
N LYS A 46 -0.12 -9.46 -12.00
CA LYS A 46 0.33 -10.54 -11.13
C LYS A 46 1.33 -10.04 -10.10
N ALA A 47 2.30 -9.22 -10.50
CA ALA A 47 3.27 -8.63 -9.58
C ALA A 47 2.59 -7.79 -8.49
N ALA A 48 1.56 -7.00 -8.84
CA ALA A 48 0.79 -6.25 -7.84
C ALA A 48 0.05 -7.17 -6.85
N GLN A 49 -0.56 -8.27 -7.32
CA GLN A 49 -1.23 -9.21 -6.42
C GLN A 49 -0.26 -9.89 -5.45
N MET A 50 0.94 -10.24 -5.92
CA MET A 50 1.97 -10.81 -5.07
C MET A 50 2.43 -9.80 -4.00
N LEU A 51 2.70 -8.55 -4.37
CA LEU A 51 3.13 -7.53 -3.41
C LEU A 51 2.05 -7.16 -2.38
N LYS A 52 0.76 -7.29 -2.72
CA LYS A 52 -0.33 -7.08 -1.76
C LYS A 52 -0.26 -8.02 -0.56
N ILE A 53 0.25 -9.24 -0.72
CA ILE A 53 0.40 -10.21 0.37
C ILE A 53 1.26 -9.64 1.52
N SER A 54 2.28 -8.83 1.18
CA SER A 54 3.12 -8.16 2.19
C SER A 54 2.59 -6.82 2.70
N CYS A 55 1.50 -6.32 2.09
CA CYS A 55 0.83 -5.10 2.49
C CYS A 55 -0.49 -5.37 3.25
N GLU A 56 -0.95 -6.63 3.24
CA GLU A 56 -2.16 -7.11 3.91
C GLU A 56 -1.82 -8.41 4.68
N PRO A 57 -1.65 -8.35 6.01
CA PRO A 57 -1.98 -7.23 6.90
C PRO A 57 -0.96 -6.07 6.83
N PRO A 58 -1.33 -4.87 7.35
CA PRO A 58 -0.42 -3.73 7.44
C PRO A 58 0.93 -4.08 8.07
N SER A 59 2.02 -3.59 7.48
CA SER A 59 3.37 -3.90 7.91
C SER A 59 4.30 -2.68 7.82
N ILE A 60 5.49 -2.80 8.43
CA ILE A 60 6.54 -1.78 8.34
C ILE A 60 7.41 -1.93 7.09
N TYR A 61 7.09 -2.84 6.17
CA TYR A 61 7.90 -3.18 4.99
C TYR A 61 7.77 -2.12 3.88
N LYS A 62 8.23 -0.89 4.15
CA LYS A 62 8.10 0.27 3.26
C LYS A 62 8.51 -0.02 1.81
N GLY A 63 9.56 -0.80 1.59
CA GLY A 63 10.03 -1.17 0.24
C GLY A 63 8.96 -1.91 -0.60
N HIS A 64 8.12 -2.72 0.05
CA HIS A 64 7.07 -3.48 -0.61
C HIS A 64 5.93 -2.56 -1.04
N TYR A 65 5.51 -1.66 -0.15
CA TYR A 65 4.54 -0.60 -0.46
C TYR A 65 5.03 0.31 -1.59
N ALA A 66 6.29 0.75 -1.53
CA ALA A 66 6.88 1.61 -2.56
C ALA A 66 6.85 0.97 -3.95
N GLU A 67 7.18 -0.33 -4.04
CA GLU A 67 7.12 -1.07 -5.29
C GLU A 67 5.69 -1.30 -5.79
N LEU A 68 4.76 -1.64 -4.89
CA LEU A 68 3.35 -1.80 -5.23
C LEU A 68 2.77 -0.51 -5.81
N LEU A 69 3.05 0.64 -5.19
CA LEU A 69 2.58 1.94 -5.66
C LEU A 69 3.24 2.35 -6.99
N ARG A 70 4.50 1.96 -7.25
CA ARG A 70 5.12 2.13 -8.58
C ARG A 70 4.37 1.33 -9.65
N ILE A 71 3.99 0.09 -9.36
CA ILE A 71 3.19 -0.73 -10.28
C ILE A 71 1.80 -0.12 -10.50
N PHE A 72 1.15 0.34 -9.43
CA PHE A 72 -0.15 1.01 -9.52
C PHE A 72 -0.13 2.22 -10.43
N ARG A 73 0.93 3.05 -10.38
CA ARG A 73 1.10 4.18 -11.30
C ARG A 73 1.19 3.77 -12.76
N ALA A 74 1.92 2.69 -13.04
CA ALA A 74 2.04 2.17 -14.40
C ALA A 74 0.66 1.69 -14.92
N LEU A 75 -0.08 0.96 -14.10
CA LEU A 75 -1.45 0.51 -14.40
C LEU A 75 -2.42 1.69 -14.55
N ASN A 76 -2.37 2.68 -13.66
CA ASN A 76 -3.20 3.89 -13.73
C ASN A 76 -2.97 4.65 -15.04
N LYS A 77 -1.72 4.74 -15.50
CA LYS A 77 -1.39 5.37 -16.79
C LYS A 77 -2.00 4.62 -17.97
N GLN A 78 -2.05 3.28 -17.93
CA GLN A 78 -2.69 2.46 -18.95
C GLN A 78 -4.21 2.63 -18.92
N ASP A 79 -4.82 2.51 -17.74
CA ASP A 79 -6.26 2.62 -17.55
C ASP A 79 -6.79 4.02 -17.90
N LEU A 80 -6.06 5.09 -17.55
CA LEU A 80 -6.41 6.46 -17.96
C LEU A 80 -6.41 6.64 -19.48
N LYS A 81 -5.54 5.95 -20.22
CA LYS A 81 -5.53 5.99 -21.69
C LYS A 81 -6.68 5.20 -22.29
N ASN A 82 -7.07 4.11 -21.64
CA ASN A 82 -8.13 3.21 -22.08
C ASN A 82 -9.53 3.67 -21.63
N GLY A 83 -9.64 4.77 -20.88
CA GLY A 83 -10.90 5.26 -20.33
C GLY A 83 -11.44 4.42 -19.17
N CYS A 84 -10.62 3.55 -18.58
CA CYS A 84 -10.97 2.70 -17.44
C CYS A 84 -10.90 3.50 -16.13
N TYR A 85 -11.67 4.59 -16.03
CA TYR A 85 -11.55 5.57 -14.94
C TYR A 85 -11.84 4.97 -13.55
N GLN A 86 -12.84 4.09 -13.43
CA GLN A 86 -13.16 3.45 -12.14
C GLN A 86 -11.97 2.67 -11.57
N ASN A 87 -11.26 1.91 -12.42
CA ASN A 87 -10.07 1.16 -12.00
C ASN A 87 -8.97 2.08 -11.45
N VAL A 88 -8.82 3.28 -12.01
CA VAL A 88 -7.86 4.29 -11.52
C VAL A 88 -8.29 4.81 -10.15
N ILE A 89 -9.58 5.14 -9.99
CA ILE A 89 -10.14 5.64 -8.73
C ILE A 89 -9.96 4.61 -7.62
N ASP A 90 -10.37 3.37 -7.85
CA ASP A 90 -10.28 2.29 -6.88
C ASP A 90 -8.83 2.05 -6.47
N ARG A 91 -7.91 2.05 -7.45
CA ARG A 91 -6.49 1.79 -7.21
C ARG A 91 -5.79 2.93 -6.48
N VAL A 92 -6.10 4.19 -6.79
CA VAL A 92 -5.53 5.33 -6.04
C VAL A 92 -6.10 5.39 -4.62
N ASN A 93 -7.38 5.11 -4.43
CA ASN A 93 -7.96 5.04 -3.09
C ASN A 93 -7.35 3.90 -2.26
N LEU A 94 -7.10 2.76 -2.88
CA LEU A 94 -6.39 1.65 -2.26
C LEU A 94 -4.94 2.05 -1.88
N ALA A 95 -4.24 2.76 -2.77
CA ALA A 95 -2.90 3.26 -2.49
C ALA A 95 -2.87 4.21 -1.28
N LEU A 96 -3.82 5.15 -1.22
CA LEU A 96 -3.96 6.09 -0.10
C LEU A 96 -4.20 5.36 1.22
N ARG A 97 -5.05 4.32 1.22
CA ARG A 97 -5.29 3.49 2.40
C ARG A 97 -4.01 2.78 2.84
N TYR A 98 -3.33 2.10 1.92
CA TYR A 98 -2.09 1.38 2.22
C TYR A 98 -0.99 2.27 2.77
N ASP A 99 -0.85 3.49 2.25
CA ASP A 99 0.14 4.44 2.74
C ASP A 99 -0.17 4.90 4.17
N ASP A 100 -1.45 5.18 4.47
CA ASP A 100 -1.90 5.57 5.81
C ASP A 100 -1.74 4.43 6.83
N GLU A 101 -2.08 3.20 6.44
CA GLU A 101 -1.91 1.99 7.25
C GLU A 101 -0.43 1.73 7.54
N MET A 102 0.45 1.85 6.53
CA MET A 102 1.90 1.69 6.69
C MET A 102 2.49 2.75 7.63
N ILE A 103 2.11 4.03 7.49
CA ILE A 103 2.55 5.09 8.40
C ILE A 103 2.06 4.82 9.83
N THR A 104 0.83 4.33 9.99
CA THR A 104 0.28 3.94 11.30
C THR A 104 1.10 2.82 11.94
N GLU A 105 1.49 1.81 11.17
CA GLU A 105 2.33 0.73 11.64
C GLU A 105 3.76 1.17 11.98
N LEU A 106 4.32 2.12 11.24
CA LEU A 106 5.60 2.75 11.62
C LEU A 106 5.49 3.47 12.96
N CYS A 107 4.43 4.26 13.18
CA CYS A 107 4.16 4.91 14.47
C CYS A 107 4.08 3.89 15.61
N ARG A 108 3.31 2.81 15.40
CA ARG A 108 3.11 1.75 16.39
C ARG A 108 4.41 1.02 16.72
N HIS A 109 5.14 0.59 15.69
CA HIS A 109 6.38 -0.15 15.84
C HIS A 109 7.45 0.68 16.55
N TRP A 110 7.78 1.86 16.01
CA TRP A 110 8.80 2.72 16.60
C TRP A 110 8.39 3.27 17.96
N GLY A 111 7.09 3.48 18.17
CA GLY A 111 6.58 3.89 19.47
C GLY A 111 6.79 2.82 20.54
N SER A 112 6.58 1.55 20.19
CA SER A 112 6.91 0.41 21.04
C SER A 112 8.40 0.29 21.30
N VAL A 113 9.24 0.39 20.25
CA VAL A 113 10.70 0.24 20.35
C VAL A 113 11.32 1.35 21.21
N HIS A 114 10.85 2.59 21.08
CA HIS A 114 11.40 3.74 21.80
C HIS A 114 10.64 4.11 23.08
N GLY A 115 9.57 3.39 23.41
CA GLY A 115 8.76 3.64 24.60
C GLY A 115 8.05 5.00 24.61
N LYS A 116 7.60 5.49 23.46
CA LYS A 116 6.86 6.76 23.34
C LYS A 116 5.82 6.73 22.23
N THR A 117 4.92 7.70 22.18
CA THR A 117 3.93 7.81 21.09
C THR A 117 4.49 8.69 19.96
N TYR A 118 4.26 8.26 18.71
CA TYR A 118 4.58 9.04 17.51
C TYR A 118 3.31 9.48 16.80
N GLU A 119 3.24 10.75 16.43
CA GLU A 119 2.24 11.26 15.51
C GLU A 119 2.61 10.93 14.06
N LYS A 120 1.61 10.78 13.19
CA LYS A 120 1.83 10.51 11.75
C LYS A 120 2.68 11.57 11.06
N SER A 121 2.61 12.82 11.52
CA SER A 121 3.42 13.95 11.05
C SER A 121 4.93 13.67 11.15
N TYR A 122 5.36 12.89 12.15
CA TYR A 122 6.77 12.50 12.31
C TYR A 122 7.27 11.63 11.14
N PHE A 123 6.40 10.79 10.58
CA PHE A 123 6.70 9.91 9.45
C PHE A 123 6.14 10.42 8.13
N ALA A 124 5.78 11.71 8.02
CA ALA A 124 5.24 12.27 6.78
C ALA A 124 6.20 12.09 5.58
N GLY A 125 7.52 12.14 5.82
CA GLY A 125 8.55 11.87 4.80
C GLY A 125 8.64 10.42 4.35
N GLU A 126 7.95 9.49 5.04
CA GLU A 126 7.89 8.09 4.67
C GLU A 126 6.75 7.77 3.68
N SER A 127 5.84 8.72 3.45
CA SER A 127 4.75 8.56 2.48
C SER A 127 5.29 8.24 1.09
N ASN A 128 4.68 7.23 0.48
CA ASN A 128 4.96 6.82 -0.88
C ASN A 128 4.00 7.48 -1.87
N ILE A 129 2.98 8.22 -1.43
CA ILE A 129 2.00 8.88 -2.29
C ILE A 129 2.61 10.11 -2.93
N LEU A 130 2.41 10.25 -4.25
CA LEU A 130 2.87 11.40 -5.01
C LEU A 130 1.70 12.27 -5.43
N ILE A 131 1.96 13.57 -5.60
CA ILE A 131 0.96 14.51 -6.14
C ILE A 131 0.41 14.06 -7.51
N SER A 132 1.19 13.30 -8.28
CA SER A 132 0.77 12.71 -9.55
C SER A 132 -0.30 11.61 -9.38
N ASP A 133 -0.31 10.90 -8.26
CA ASP A 133 -1.36 9.92 -7.93
C ASP A 133 -2.68 10.65 -7.67
N ILE A 134 -2.63 11.74 -6.90
CA ILE A 134 -3.80 12.57 -6.59
C ILE A 134 -4.35 13.25 -7.84
N LYS A 135 -3.47 13.72 -8.73
CA LYS A 135 -3.87 14.24 -10.05
C LYS A 135 -4.51 13.16 -10.93
N SER A 136 -4.07 11.91 -10.82
CA SER A 136 -4.68 10.79 -11.54
C SER A 136 -6.08 10.47 -11.01
N LEU A 137 -6.26 10.52 -9.69
CA LEU A 137 -7.58 10.45 -9.05
C LEU A 137 -8.50 11.57 -9.55
N LEU A 138 -8.05 12.83 -9.45
CA LEU A 138 -8.83 13.98 -9.91
C LEU A 138 -9.26 13.81 -11.37
N LYS A 139 -8.32 13.47 -12.26
CA LYS A 139 -8.61 13.28 -13.69
C LYS A 139 -9.64 12.18 -13.92
N ALA A 140 -9.49 11.02 -13.27
CA ALA A 140 -10.40 9.90 -13.43
C ALA A 140 -11.80 10.22 -12.87
N SER A 141 -11.86 10.82 -11.68
CA SER A 141 -13.12 11.19 -11.02
C SER A 141 -13.87 12.28 -11.78
N THR A 142 -13.18 13.29 -12.32
CA THR A 142 -13.80 14.31 -13.20
C THR A 142 -14.39 13.68 -14.46
N ALA A 143 -13.73 12.69 -15.06
CA ALA A 143 -14.20 12.06 -16.29
C ALA A 143 -15.54 11.29 -16.12
N ILE A 144 -15.87 10.86 -14.90
CA ILE A 144 -17.11 10.14 -14.59
C ILE A 144 -18.06 10.89 -13.64
N ASN A 145 -17.76 12.15 -13.32
CA ASN A 145 -18.51 12.99 -12.37
C ASN A 145 -18.63 12.39 -10.95
N ASP A 146 -17.56 11.79 -10.44
CA ASP A 146 -17.48 11.33 -9.04
C ASP A 146 -17.13 12.50 -8.12
N GLU A 147 -18.16 13.22 -7.67
CA GLU A 147 -18.01 14.44 -6.85
C GLU A 147 -17.24 14.20 -5.54
N ALA A 148 -17.42 13.03 -4.92
CA ALA A 148 -16.77 12.70 -3.66
C ALA A 148 -15.25 12.61 -3.83
N ASN A 149 -14.79 11.88 -4.86
CA ASN A 149 -13.36 11.76 -5.13
C ASN A 149 -12.76 13.02 -5.77
N ILE A 150 -13.53 13.81 -6.51
CA ILE A 150 -13.10 15.14 -6.97
C ILE A 150 -12.78 16.04 -5.78
N LYS A 151 -13.71 16.13 -4.82
CA LYS A 151 -13.52 16.93 -3.60
C LYS A 151 -12.29 16.44 -2.83
N LYS A 152 -12.21 15.13 -2.57
CA LYS A 152 -11.08 14.50 -1.89
C LYS A 152 -9.74 14.84 -2.56
N ALA A 153 -9.67 14.74 -3.89
CA ALA A 153 -8.43 15.02 -4.62
C ALA A 153 -8.04 16.51 -4.54
N ASN A 154 -9.00 17.43 -4.61
CA ASN A 154 -8.74 18.86 -4.46
C ASN A 154 -8.23 19.20 -3.05
N ASP A 155 -8.87 18.65 -2.01
CA ASP A 155 -8.45 18.84 -0.62
C ASP A 155 -7.02 18.34 -0.40
N LEU A 156 -6.63 17.21 -1.01
CA LEU A 156 -5.28 16.65 -0.93
C LEU A 156 -4.24 17.42 -1.75
N ILE A 157 -4.62 18.16 -2.79
CA ILE A 157 -3.70 18.98 -3.59
C ILE A 157 -3.42 20.33 -2.92
N ALA A 158 -4.39 20.86 -2.17
CA ALA A 158 -4.28 22.16 -1.51
C ALA A 158 -3.43 22.14 -0.23
N ASN A 159 -3.25 20.96 0.37
CA ASN A 159 -2.42 20.71 1.55
C ASN A 159 -1.00 20.30 1.16
#